data_AF-A0A7C7QRB4-F1
#
_entry.id   AF-A0A7C7QRB4-F1
#
_cell.length_a   1.000
_cell.length_b   1.000
_cell.length_c   1.000
_cell.angle_alpha   90.00
_cell.angle_beta   90.00
_cell.angle_gamma   90.00
#
_symmetry.space_group_name_H-M   'P 1'
#
loop_
_entity.id
_entity.type
_entity.pdbx_description
1 polymer ?
#
loop_
_entity_poly.entity_id
_entity_poly.type
_entity_poly.pdbx_seq_one_letter_code
_entity_poly.pdbx_strand_id
1 'polypeptide(L)'
;MQPTNPKIPRPRSSKTELVQEMYGGELYEYYPLGKYVVSAPGICGGRPTFKYTRLEVSVILALIASGETIEQVVQAYALSRLTPEAVREAIRLADQALVQSAEMLQLAIA
;
A
#
# COMPACT_ATOMS: atom_id res chain seq x y z
N MET A 1 -23.87 21.76 -28.15
CA MET A 1 -23.82 20.44 -27.49
C MET A 1 -23.29 20.67 -26.07
N GLN A 2 -24.04 20.31 -25.05
CA GLN A 2 -23.58 20.45 -23.66
C GLN A 2 -22.61 19.30 -23.34
N PRO A 3 -21.50 19.53 -22.62
CA PRO A 3 -20.63 18.44 -22.19
C PRO A 3 -21.38 17.61 -21.14
N THR A 4 -21.62 16.34 -21.44
CA THR A 4 -22.19 15.40 -20.47
C THR A 4 -21.12 15.07 -19.44
N ASN A 5 -21.24 15.67 -18.25
CA ASN A 5 -20.49 15.23 -17.08
C ASN A 5 -20.95 13.79 -16.72
N PRO A 6 -20.10 12.75 -16.84
CA PRO A 6 -20.50 11.42 -16.44
C PRO A 6 -20.71 11.42 -14.93
N LYS A 7 -21.94 11.14 -14.49
CA LYS A 7 -22.25 10.96 -13.06
C LYS A 7 -21.48 9.75 -12.56
N ILE A 8 -20.35 9.97 -11.90
CA ILE A 8 -19.63 8.91 -11.19
C ILE A 8 -20.50 8.52 -9.98
N PRO A 9 -20.99 7.26 -9.91
CA PRO A 9 -21.82 6.83 -8.81
C PRO A 9 -20.98 6.78 -7.53
N ARG A 10 -21.50 7.35 -6.43
CA ARG A 10 -20.90 7.18 -5.10
C ARG A 10 -21.63 6.06 -4.34
N PRO A 11 -20.97 4.97 -3.94
CA PRO A 11 -21.54 4.04 -2.98
C PRO A 11 -20.96 4.29 -1.57
N ARG A 12 -21.85 4.28 -0.58
CA ARG A 12 -21.55 4.26 0.87
C ARG A 12 -21.23 2.83 1.30
N SER A 13 -20.15 2.59 2.05
CA SER A 13 -20.05 1.63 3.18
C SER A 13 -18.58 1.49 3.63
N SER A 14 -18.36 1.34 4.93
CA SER A 14 -17.11 1.51 5.69
C SER A 14 -15.98 0.46 5.48
N LYS A 15 -15.57 0.17 4.25
CA LYS A 15 -14.38 -0.65 3.93
C LYS A 15 -13.55 0.02 2.84
N THR A 16 -12.35 0.48 3.21
CA THR A 16 -11.25 0.93 2.34
C THR A 16 -11.67 1.45 0.97
N GLU A 17 -12.16 2.70 0.92
CA GLU A 17 -12.61 3.32 -0.33
C GLU A 17 -11.43 3.54 -1.30
N LEU A 18 -11.71 3.41 -2.60
CA LEU A 18 -10.77 3.79 -3.66
C LEU A 18 -10.51 5.28 -3.57
N VAL A 19 -9.27 5.67 -3.32
CA VAL A 19 -8.82 7.06 -3.38
C VAL A 19 -8.37 7.35 -4.80
N GLN A 20 -8.81 8.50 -5.31
CA GLN A 20 -8.41 9.04 -6.61
C GLN A 20 -7.87 10.46 -6.37
N GLU A 21 -6.60 10.68 -6.67
CA GLU A 21 -5.96 12.00 -6.54
C GLU A 21 -4.98 12.26 -7.68
N MET A 22 -4.74 13.52 -8.01
CA MET A 22 -3.73 13.88 -9.02
C MET A 22 -2.35 13.90 -8.37
N TYR A 23 -1.40 13.15 -8.93
CA TYR A 23 -0.02 13.11 -8.46
C TYR A 23 0.95 13.08 -9.64
N GLY A 24 1.89 14.03 -9.68
CA GLY A 24 2.87 14.10 -10.77
C GLY A 24 2.27 14.37 -12.15
N GLY A 25 1.07 14.94 -12.22
CA GLY A 25 0.35 15.20 -13.47
C GLY A 25 -0.54 14.03 -13.95
N GLU A 26 -0.49 12.89 -13.28
CA GLU A 26 -1.25 11.69 -13.61
C GLU A 26 -2.30 11.39 -12.54
N LEU A 27 -3.37 10.69 -12.92
CA LEU A 27 -4.36 10.18 -11.97
C LEU A 27 -3.74 9.02 -11.17
N TYR A 28 -3.76 9.15 -9.85
CA TYR A 28 -3.28 8.14 -8.93
C TYR A 28 -4.45 7.50 -8.18
N GLU A 29 -4.71 6.24 -8.49
CA GLU A 29 -5.80 5.45 -7.94
C GLU A 29 -5.26 4.37 -7.00
N TYR A 30 -5.72 4.34 -5.75
CA TYR A 30 -5.25 3.37 -4.77
C TYR A 30 -6.24 3.10 -3.63
N TYR A 31 -6.10 1.93 -3.03
CA TYR A 31 -6.75 1.52 -1.79
C TYR A 31 -5.77 1.69 -0.62
N PRO A 32 -6.06 2.51 0.39
CA PRO A 32 -5.19 2.66 1.55
C PRO A 32 -5.11 1.36 2.38
N LEU A 33 -3.91 0.84 2.62
CA LEU A 33 -3.70 -0.26 3.58
C LEU A 33 -3.20 0.26 4.93
N GLY A 34 -2.55 1.43 4.91
CA GLY A 34 -2.14 2.22 6.04
C GLY A 34 -1.95 3.68 5.63
N LYS A 35 -1.19 4.44 6.41
CA LYS A 35 -0.85 5.83 6.10
C LYS A 35 0.17 5.93 4.96
N TYR A 36 1.11 4.99 4.91
CA TYR A 36 2.24 4.96 3.98
C TYR A 36 2.19 3.77 3.02
N VAL A 37 1.41 2.72 3.31
CA VAL A 37 1.26 1.56 2.44
C VAL A 37 -0.10 1.56 1.75
N VAL A 38 -0.11 1.29 0.45
CA VAL A 38 -1.32 1.27 -0.37
C VAL A 38 -1.30 0.11 -1.36
N SER A 39 -2.47 -0.25 -1.87
CA SER A 39 -2.62 -1.13 -3.03
C SER A 39 -3.17 -0.31 -4.19
N ALA A 40 -2.35 -0.07 -5.22
CA ALA A 40 -2.73 0.72 -6.38
C ALA A 40 -2.87 -0.20 -7.61
N PRO A 41 -4.07 -0.46 -8.15
CA PRO A 41 -4.26 -1.43 -9.25
C PRO A 41 -3.36 -1.19 -10.47
N GLY A 42 -3.12 0.09 -10.82
CA GLY A 42 -2.24 0.50 -11.93
C GLY A 42 -0.74 0.41 -11.63
N ILE A 43 -0.34 0.09 -10.40
CA ILE A 43 1.06 0.03 -9.95
C ILE A 43 1.39 -1.36 -9.44
N CYS A 44 2.44 -1.98 -9.98
CA CYS A 44 2.89 -3.33 -9.59
C CYS A 44 1.75 -4.38 -9.52
N GLY A 45 0.73 -4.24 -10.38
CA GLY A 45 -0.43 -5.14 -10.43
C GLY A 45 -1.29 -5.14 -9.15
N GLY A 46 -1.34 -4.02 -8.42
CA GLY A 46 -2.11 -3.90 -7.18
C GLY A 46 -1.42 -4.48 -5.95
N ARG A 47 -0.19 -5.01 -6.07
CA ARG A 47 0.58 -5.44 -4.91
C ARG A 47 0.88 -4.26 -3.98
N PRO A 48 0.99 -4.46 -2.65
CA PRO A 48 1.26 -3.39 -1.72
C PRO A 48 2.56 -2.64 -2.05
N THR A 49 2.45 -1.33 -2.20
CA THR A 49 3.59 -0.42 -2.42
C THR A 49 3.59 0.68 -1.36
N PHE A 50 4.74 1.33 -1.19
CA PHE A 50 4.79 2.59 -0.44
C PHE A 50 4.13 3.69 -1.27
N LYS A 51 3.26 4.49 -0.63
CA LYS A 51 2.45 5.52 -1.28
C LYS A 51 3.33 6.45 -2.12
N TYR A 52 2.90 6.72 -3.35
CA TYR A 52 3.63 7.56 -4.32
C TYR A 52 4.97 7.00 -4.80
N THR A 53 5.17 5.69 -4.66
CA THR A 53 6.35 5.00 -5.18
C THR A 53 5.92 3.76 -5.96
N ARG A 54 6.85 3.23 -6.75
CA ARG A 54 6.75 1.87 -7.32
C ARG A 54 7.54 0.84 -6.50
N LEU A 55 7.81 1.16 -5.23
CA LEU A 55 8.58 0.32 -4.33
C LEU A 55 7.63 -0.65 -3.63
N GLU A 56 7.71 -1.91 -4.00
CA GLU A 56 6.90 -2.97 -3.40
C GLU A 56 7.31 -3.21 -1.95
N VAL A 57 6.32 -3.36 -1.07
CA VAL A 57 6.55 -3.63 0.36
C VAL A 57 7.34 -4.92 0.56
N SER A 58 7.06 -5.95 -0.25
CA SER A 58 7.75 -7.24 -0.21
C SER A 58 9.26 -7.13 -0.42
N VAL A 59 9.72 -6.25 -1.32
CA VAL A 59 11.14 -6.01 -1.57
C VAL A 59 11.81 -5.43 -0.34
N ILE A 60 11.16 -4.46 0.32
CA ILE A 60 11.69 -3.83 1.52
C ILE A 60 11.71 -4.78 2.71
N LEU A 61 10.65 -5.56 2.92
CA LEU A 61 10.62 -6.56 3.97
C LEU A 61 11.66 -7.68 3.73
N ALA A 62 11.93 -8.05 2.48
CA ALA A 62 12.97 -9.03 2.15
C ALA A 62 14.38 -8.53 2.51
N LEU A 63 14.67 -7.24 2.27
CA LEU A 63 15.95 -6.65 2.68
C LEU A 63 16.11 -6.67 4.20
N ILE A 64 15.07 -6.25 4.93
CA ILE A 64 15.07 -6.33 6.40
C ILE A 64 15.25 -7.78 6.88
N ALA A 65 14.56 -8.73 6.26
CA ALA A 65 14.70 -10.16 6.59
C ALA A 65 16.11 -10.71 6.32
N SER A 66 16.85 -10.12 5.36
CA SER A 66 18.25 -10.47 5.10
C SER A 66 19.26 -9.86 6.08
N GLY A 67 18.78 -9.04 7.03
CA GLY A 67 19.58 -8.45 8.10
C GLY A 67 19.94 -6.97 7.90
N GLU A 68 19.45 -6.32 6.85
CA GLU A 68 19.60 -4.87 6.68
C GLU A 68 18.80 -4.12 7.74
N THR A 69 19.35 -3.03 8.27
CA THR A 69 18.60 -2.13 9.16
C THR A 69 17.65 -1.24 8.37
N ILE A 70 16.64 -0.69 9.07
CA ILE A 70 15.70 0.26 8.46
C ILE A 70 16.44 1.46 7.89
N GLU A 71 17.45 1.95 8.60
CA GLU A 71 18.26 3.10 8.21
C GLU A 71 19.07 2.81 6.94
N GLN A 72 19.68 1.61 6.83
CA GLN A 72 20.40 1.18 5.63
C GLN A 72 19.47 1.09 4.43
N VAL A 73 18.30 0.49 4.59
CA VAL A 73 17.30 0.38 3.53
C VAL A 73 16.82 1.76 3.08
N VAL A 74 16.43 2.64 4.02
CA VAL A 74 15.99 4.00 3.68
C VAL A 74 17.10 4.77 2.94
N GLN A 75 18.36 4.62 3.37
CA GLN A 75 19.50 5.22 2.70
C GLN A 75 19.72 4.67 1.28
N ALA A 76 19.58 3.35 1.09
CA ALA A 76 19.69 2.72 -0.23
C ALA A 76 18.60 3.21 -1.21
N TYR A 77 17.43 3.59 -0.69
CA TYR A 77 16.31 4.15 -1.46
C TYR A 77 16.10 5.65 -1.22
N ALA A 78 17.15 6.42 -0.91
CA ALA A 78 17.04 7.84 -0.54
C ALA A 78 16.47 8.76 -1.64
N LEU A 79 16.52 8.35 -2.92
CA LEU A 79 15.89 9.07 -4.03
C LEU A 79 14.36 8.81 -4.13
N SER A 80 13.85 7.89 -3.33
CA SER A 80 12.41 7.61 -3.21
C SER A 80 11.80 8.39 -2.05
N ARG A 81 10.49 8.23 -1.83
CA ARG A 81 9.76 8.78 -0.67
C ARG A 81 9.71 7.81 0.52
N LEU A 82 10.53 6.77 0.53
CA LEU A 82 10.58 5.81 1.62
C LEU A 82 11.13 6.50 2.89
N THR A 83 10.42 6.37 4.00
CA THR A 83 10.85 6.87 5.32
C THR A 83 10.93 5.74 6.33
N PRO A 84 11.67 5.89 7.44
CA PRO A 84 11.71 4.88 8.50
C PRO A 84 10.32 4.54 9.06
N GLU A 85 9.43 5.52 9.18
CA GLU A 85 8.06 5.34 9.67
C GLU A 85 7.22 4.51 8.70
N ALA A 86 7.43 4.71 7.39
CA ALA A 86 6.78 3.92 6.37
C ALA A 86 7.21 2.44 6.47
N VAL A 87 8.51 2.18 6.64
CA VAL A 87 9.03 0.81 6.83
C VAL A 87 8.48 0.17 8.10
N ARG A 88 8.43 0.91 9.23
CA ARG A 88 7.84 0.42 10.48
C ARG A 88 6.35 0.11 10.34
N GLU A 89 5.60 0.94 9.61
CA GLU A 89 4.20 0.64 9.30
C GLU A 89 4.06 -0.64 8.47
N ALA A 90 4.90 -0.82 7.44
CA ALA A 90 4.89 -2.03 6.63
C ALA A 90 5.16 -3.29 7.46
N ILE A 91 6.13 -3.25 8.40
CA ILE A 91 6.41 -4.35 9.33
C ILE A 91 5.17 -4.66 10.19
N ARG A 92 4.53 -3.63 10.75
CA ARG A 92 3.31 -3.79 11.56
C ARG A 92 2.15 -4.39 10.75
N LEU A 93 1.97 -3.96 9.50
CA LEU A 93 0.94 -4.51 8.61
C LEU A 93 1.25 -5.97 8.25
N ALA A 94 2.51 -6.34 8.06
CA ALA A 94 2.91 -7.71 7.79
C ALA A 94 2.63 -8.65 8.99
N ASP A 95 2.95 -8.20 10.21
CA ASP A 95 2.61 -8.90 11.45
C ASP A 95 1.10 -9.13 11.57
N GLN A 96 0.30 -8.08 11.39
CA GLN A 96 -1.16 -8.17 11.43
C GLN A 96 -1.72 -9.12 10.36
N ALA A 97 -1.19 -9.05 9.13
CA ALA A 97 -1.63 -9.91 8.04
C ALA A 97 -1.33 -11.39 8.33
N LEU A 98 -0.17 -11.69 8.94
CA LEU A 98 0.19 -13.05 9.32
C LEU A 98 -0.75 -13.58 10.41
N VAL A 99 -1.00 -12.81 11.47
CA VAL A 99 -1.94 -13.19 12.54
C VAL A 99 -3.35 -13.42 11.99
N GLN A 100 -3.88 -12.49 11.19
CA GLN A 100 -5.20 -12.61 10.56
C GLN A 100 -5.29 -13.85 9.64
N SER A 101 -4.22 -14.17 8.91
CA SER A 101 -4.21 -15.37 8.06
C SER A 101 -4.34 -16.67 8.88
N ALA A 102 -3.73 -16.72 10.08
CA ALA A 102 -3.84 -17.85 10.98
C ALA A 102 -5.24 -17.95 11.62
N GLU A 103 -5.83 -16.82 12.00
CA GLU A 103 -7.21 -16.75 12.52
C GLU A 103 -8.24 -17.23 11.48
N MET A 104 -8.10 -16.80 10.22
CA MET A 104 -8.97 -17.28 9.13
C MET A 104 -8.87 -18.79 8.93
N LEU A 105 -7.66 -19.35 9.06
CA LEU A 105 -7.46 -20.79 8.97
C LEU A 105 -8.17 -21.53 10.11
N GLN A 106 -8.11 -21.01 11.33
CA GLN A 106 -8.82 -21.59 12.48
C GLN A 106 -10.33 -21.60 12.27
N LEU A 107 -10.90 -20.50 11.75
CA LEU A 107 -12.32 -20.41 11.43
C LEU A 107 -12.75 -21.34 10.30
N ALA A 108 -11.87 -21.62 9.34
CA ALA A 108 -12.16 -22.52 8.23
C ALA A 108 -12.13 -24.01 8.63
N ILE A 109 -11.48 -24.35 9.75
CA ILE A 109 -11.33 -25.72 10.25
C ILE A 109 -12.36 -26.04 11.36
N ALA A 110 -12.95 -25.02 11.98
CA ALA A 110 -14.02 -25.14 12.98
C ALA A 110 -15.39 -25.40 12.33
#